data_AF-A0A4R2BVW8-F1
#
_entry.id   AF-A0A4R2BVW8-F1
#
_cell.length_a   1.000
_cell.length_b   1.000
_cell.length_c   1.000
_cell.angle_alpha   90.00
_cell.angle_beta   90.00
_cell.angle_gamma   90.00
#
_symmetry.space_group_name_H-M   'P 1'
#
loop_
_entity.id
_entity.type
_entity.pdbx_description
1 polymer ?
#
loop_
_entity_poly.entity_id
_entity_poly.type
_entity_poly.pdbx_seq_one_letter_code
_entity_poly.pdbx_strand_id
1 'polypeptide(L)'
;MSDHPVHGWAFLVARGRRKGYQSLLVPDFLVQSNEYGVLGQAASGDFPPEGAPRFSRINGLAAGDVTVVYLTQRLTPADLDGSPAGGSVTDEFGRPLDLLYGFVCRGADIIDLQQADFAAARAEALRTYQRFLADESGFMVESSRPFILRSVTAPAEQQQPVLEPTPVGDATPAPYPPSPPPVPAGAAVAAPAPGRPAFSPVLAAALIVAVSLIAWLVLFRGDDGKITKVNFLEPSSSKVFCTAPFTLRATVTADAATKIKYHWESNIFPPSEQLEQSIPEGDSILETKVDLDDNADRVELTQALVVDEPNNVSGKHDYHLTCE
;
A
#
# COMPACT_ATOMS: atom_id res chain seq x y z
N MET A 1 10.40 -24.71 -24.92
CA MET A 1 9.62 -24.03 -23.88
C MET A 1 8.70 -25.07 -23.30
N SER A 2 8.91 -25.43 -22.03
CA SER A 2 7.98 -26.34 -21.34
C SER A 2 6.66 -25.60 -21.15
N ASP A 3 5.59 -26.16 -21.69
CA ASP A 3 4.23 -25.62 -21.65
C ASP A 3 3.64 -25.81 -20.24
N HIS A 4 4.22 -25.11 -19.27
CA HIS A 4 3.70 -25.10 -17.91
C HIS A 4 2.49 -24.17 -17.86
N PRO A 5 1.34 -24.62 -17.34
CA PRO A 5 0.16 -23.77 -17.24
C PRO A 5 0.47 -22.55 -16.39
N VAL A 6 0.08 -21.38 -16.88
CA VAL A 6 0.18 -20.14 -16.10
C VAL A 6 -0.91 -20.16 -15.03
N HIS A 7 -0.52 -19.76 -13.82
CA HIS A 7 -1.42 -19.74 -12.67
C HIS A 7 -1.85 -18.30 -12.36
N GLY A 8 -3.08 -18.18 -11.90
CA GLY A 8 -3.69 -16.97 -11.40
C GLY A 8 -4.06 -17.14 -9.93
N TRP A 9 -4.05 -16.06 -9.18
CA TRP A 9 -4.47 -16.03 -7.78
C TRP A 9 -5.52 -14.96 -7.59
N ALA A 10 -6.67 -15.32 -7.03
CA ALA A 10 -7.70 -14.34 -6.75
C ALA A 10 -7.22 -13.32 -5.71
N PHE A 11 -7.69 -12.08 -5.83
CA PHE A 11 -7.48 -11.08 -4.80
C PHE A 11 -8.73 -10.22 -4.60
N LEU A 12 -8.80 -9.60 -3.43
CA LEU A 12 -9.87 -8.70 -3.04
C LEU A 12 -9.31 -7.56 -2.19
N VAL A 13 -9.57 -6.33 -2.65
CA VAL A 13 -9.48 -5.11 -1.85
C VAL A 13 -10.89 -4.57 -1.70
N ALA A 14 -11.34 -4.41 -0.47
CA ALA A 14 -12.67 -3.90 -0.20
C ALA A 14 -12.71 -3.19 1.14
N ARG A 15 -13.79 -2.45 1.32
CA ARG A 15 -14.11 -1.77 2.57
C ARG A 15 -15.25 -2.48 3.30
N GLY A 16 -15.28 -2.33 4.62
CA GLY A 16 -16.38 -2.81 5.46
C GLY A 16 -17.46 -1.76 5.69
N ARG A 17 -18.43 -2.12 6.52
CA ARG A 17 -19.42 -1.19 7.05
C ARG A 17 -18.80 -0.19 8.01
N ARG A 18 -17.77 -0.61 8.74
CA ARG A 18 -17.05 0.21 9.73
C ARG A 18 -15.56 0.37 9.44
N LYS A 19 -14.99 -0.50 8.61
CA LYS A 19 -13.57 -0.45 8.21
C LYS A 19 -13.38 0.19 6.82
N GLY A 20 -12.27 0.90 6.64
CA GLY A 20 -11.86 1.45 5.35
C GLY A 20 -11.44 0.37 4.35
N TYR A 21 -10.95 0.79 3.17
CA TYR A 21 -10.41 -0.16 2.19
C TYR A 21 -9.18 -0.87 2.73
N GLN A 22 -9.16 -2.19 2.58
CA GLN A 22 -8.04 -3.04 2.95
C GLN A 22 -8.02 -4.29 2.06
N SER A 23 -6.85 -4.92 1.95
CA SER A 23 -6.72 -6.24 1.33
C SER A 23 -7.38 -7.29 2.23
N LEU A 24 -8.28 -8.10 1.68
CA LEU A 24 -9.00 -9.16 2.39
C LEU A 24 -8.65 -10.55 1.88
N LEU A 25 -8.44 -10.67 0.58
CA LEU A 25 -8.00 -11.90 -0.08
C LEU A 25 -6.75 -11.57 -0.90
N VAL A 26 -5.67 -12.31 -0.69
CA VAL A 26 -4.37 -12.01 -1.28
C VAL A 26 -3.68 -13.28 -1.73
N PRO A 27 -2.88 -13.27 -2.81
CA PRO A 27 -2.08 -14.42 -3.21
C PRO A 27 -1.14 -14.90 -2.09
N ASP A 28 -1.06 -16.21 -1.90
CA ASP A 28 -0.21 -16.86 -0.88
C ASP A 28 1.24 -16.36 -0.88
N PHE A 29 1.82 -16.20 -2.06
CA PHE A 29 3.19 -15.75 -2.22
C PHE A 29 3.40 -14.28 -1.79
N LEU A 30 2.37 -13.42 -1.88
CA LEU A 30 2.45 -12.05 -1.37
C LEU A 30 2.23 -11.97 0.15
N VAL A 31 1.52 -12.95 0.74
CA VAL A 31 1.47 -13.11 2.19
C VAL A 31 2.84 -13.50 2.71
N GLN A 32 3.47 -14.49 2.07
CA GLN A 32 4.78 -15.01 2.47
C GLN A 32 5.87 -13.95 2.41
N SER A 33 5.85 -13.07 1.40
CA SER A 33 6.80 -11.96 1.30
C SER A 33 6.39 -10.71 2.08
N ASN A 34 5.20 -10.70 2.69
CA ASN A 34 4.60 -9.53 3.37
C ASN A 34 4.45 -8.30 2.45
N GLU A 35 4.21 -8.51 1.14
CA GLU A 35 4.11 -7.44 0.14
C GLU A 35 2.67 -7.19 -0.34
N TYR A 36 1.67 -7.83 0.25
CA TYR A 36 0.28 -7.75 -0.18
C TYR A 36 -0.36 -6.34 -0.07
N GLY A 37 0.29 -5.39 0.59
CA GLY A 37 -0.11 -3.97 0.61
C GLY A 37 -0.08 -3.31 -0.77
N VAL A 38 0.75 -3.81 -1.69
CA VAL A 38 0.87 -3.28 -3.06
C VAL A 38 -0.42 -3.45 -3.88
N LEU A 39 -1.25 -4.45 -3.54
CA LEU A 39 -2.55 -4.65 -4.20
C LEU A 39 -3.51 -3.51 -3.90
N GLY A 40 -3.49 -3.00 -2.66
CA GLY A 40 -4.27 -1.82 -2.28
C GLY A 40 -3.85 -0.59 -3.08
N GLN A 41 -2.55 -0.39 -3.26
CA GLN A 41 -2.00 0.73 -4.04
C GLN A 41 -2.31 0.60 -5.53
N ALA A 42 -2.14 -0.58 -6.12
CA ALA A 42 -2.43 -0.84 -7.53
C ALA A 42 -3.93 -0.72 -7.87
N ALA A 43 -4.78 -0.98 -6.89
CA ALA A 43 -6.23 -0.82 -6.97
C ALA A 43 -6.71 0.55 -6.47
N SER A 44 -5.82 1.45 -6.01
CA SER A 44 -6.19 2.78 -5.53
C SER A 44 -6.42 3.73 -6.71
N GLY A 45 -7.60 4.34 -6.77
CA GLY A 45 -7.96 5.37 -7.75
C GLY A 45 -9.46 5.64 -7.79
N ASP A 46 -9.84 6.77 -8.37
CA ASP A 46 -11.24 7.14 -8.59
C ASP A 46 -11.77 6.36 -9.80
N PHE A 47 -12.31 5.17 -9.53
CA PHE A 47 -12.79 4.27 -10.57
C PHE A 47 -14.32 4.20 -10.56
N PRO A 48 -14.98 4.42 -11.71
CA PRO A 48 -16.41 4.20 -11.79
C PRO A 48 -16.71 2.72 -11.48
N PRO A 49 -17.70 2.42 -10.63
CA PRO A 49 -18.18 1.06 -10.47
C PRO A 49 -18.65 0.56 -11.83
N GLU A 50 -18.31 -0.68 -12.19
CA GLU A 50 -18.73 -1.35 -13.44
C GLU A 50 -18.00 -0.86 -14.71
N GLY A 51 -16.74 -0.46 -14.59
CA GLY A 51 -15.85 -0.15 -15.72
C GLY A 51 -15.24 -1.38 -16.43
N ALA A 52 -14.54 -1.13 -17.54
CA ALA A 52 -13.74 -2.15 -18.21
C ALA A 52 -12.60 -2.69 -17.31
N PRO A 53 -12.15 -3.94 -17.51
CA PRO A 53 -11.01 -4.51 -16.78
C PRO A 53 -9.78 -3.61 -16.85
N ARG A 54 -9.05 -3.54 -15.74
CA ARG A 54 -7.81 -2.79 -15.58
C ARG A 54 -6.64 -3.73 -15.43
N PHE A 55 -5.49 -3.28 -15.92
CA PHE A 55 -4.23 -4.00 -15.89
C PHE A 55 -3.22 -3.10 -15.18
N SER A 56 -2.53 -3.65 -14.19
CA SER A 56 -1.42 -2.97 -13.51
C SER A 56 -0.27 -3.94 -13.38
N ARG A 57 0.91 -3.52 -13.80
CA ARG A 57 2.14 -4.30 -13.62
C ARG A 57 2.86 -3.75 -12.40
N ILE A 58 3.25 -4.65 -11.50
CA ILE A 58 4.01 -4.33 -10.30
C ILE A 58 5.34 -5.06 -10.40
N ASN A 59 6.41 -4.29 -10.48
CA ASN A 59 7.77 -4.79 -10.64
C ASN A 59 8.56 -4.63 -9.34
N GLY A 60 9.64 -5.40 -9.21
CA GLY A 60 10.59 -5.26 -8.10
C GLY A 60 10.08 -5.81 -6.76
N LEU A 61 9.04 -6.65 -6.81
CA LEU A 61 8.59 -7.38 -5.63
C LEU A 61 9.58 -8.51 -5.32
N ALA A 62 9.82 -8.76 -4.03
CA ALA A 62 10.59 -9.91 -3.58
C ALA A 62 9.94 -11.22 -4.02
N ALA A 63 8.61 -11.24 -4.16
CA ALA A 63 7.87 -12.38 -4.68
C ALA A 63 7.94 -12.55 -6.22
N GLY A 64 8.66 -11.66 -6.90
CA GLY A 64 8.78 -11.56 -8.36
C GLY A 64 7.72 -10.63 -8.98
N ASP A 65 7.99 -10.17 -10.19
CA ASP A 65 7.10 -9.28 -10.92
C ASP A 65 5.71 -9.91 -11.13
N VAL A 66 4.68 -9.10 -10.95
CA VAL A 66 3.28 -9.53 -11.10
C VAL A 66 2.49 -8.61 -12.00
N THR A 67 1.54 -9.21 -12.71
CA THR A 67 0.49 -8.50 -13.43
C THR A 67 -0.82 -8.70 -12.67
N VAL A 68 -1.45 -7.59 -12.32
CA VAL A 68 -2.73 -7.52 -11.62
C VAL A 68 -3.80 -7.14 -12.61
N VAL A 69 -4.85 -7.96 -12.72
CA VAL A 69 -6.01 -7.68 -13.57
C VAL A 69 -7.26 -7.60 -12.70
N TYR A 70 -7.98 -6.48 -12.78
CA TYR A 70 -9.06 -6.22 -11.81
C TYR A 70 -10.24 -5.40 -12.36
N LEU A 71 -11.33 -5.48 -11.60
CA LEU A 71 -12.59 -4.79 -11.83
C LEU A 71 -13.10 -4.20 -10.51
N THR A 72 -13.84 -3.10 -10.61
CA THR A 72 -14.61 -2.54 -9.50
C THR A 72 -16.08 -2.88 -9.70
N GLN A 73 -16.69 -3.54 -8.72
CA GLN A 73 -18.12 -3.88 -8.73
C GLN A 73 -18.83 -3.25 -7.53
N ARG A 74 -19.94 -2.56 -7.81
CA ARG A 74 -20.87 -2.10 -6.77
C ARG A 74 -21.58 -3.29 -6.15
N LEU A 75 -21.57 -3.37 -4.82
CA LEU A 75 -22.20 -4.47 -4.12
C LEU A 75 -23.72 -4.30 -4.03
N THR A 76 -24.44 -5.35 -4.41
CA THR A 76 -25.89 -5.44 -4.27
C THR A 76 -26.28 -6.49 -3.24
N PRO A 77 -27.52 -6.45 -2.68
CA PRO A 77 -28.00 -7.51 -1.79
C PRO A 77 -27.91 -8.91 -2.43
N ALA A 78 -28.17 -9.02 -3.74
CA ALA A 78 -28.07 -10.26 -4.50
C ALA A 78 -26.69 -10.92 -4.41
N ASP A 79 -25.62 -10.13 -4.26
CA ASP A 79 -24.25 -10.62 -4.12
C ASP A 79 -23.95 -11.22 -2.74
N LEU A 80 -24.73 -10.84 -1.72
CA LEU A 80 -24.50 -11.26 -0.33
C LEU A 80 -25.37 -12.44 0.09
N ASP A 81 -26.67 -12.36 -0.16
CA ASP A 81 -27.65 -13.32 0.35
C ASP A 81 -28.62 -13.83 -0.72
N GLY A 82 -28.42 -13.45 -1.98
CA GLY A 82 -29.30 -13.83 -3.09
C GLY A 82 -30.65 -13.11 -3.09
N SER A 83 -30.81 -12.06 -2.28
CA SER A 83 -31.98 -11.17 -2.34
C SER A 83 -32.13 -10.53 -3.72
N PRO A 84 -33.33 -10.04 -4.08
CA PRO A 84 -33.53 -9.33 -5.34
C PRO A 84 -32.50 -8.21 -5.54
N ALA A 85 -31.99 -8.08 -6.77
CA ALA A 85 -31.07 -7.01 -7.16
C ALA A 85 -31.79 -5.66 -7.13
N GLY A 86 -31.83 -5.04 -5.95
CA GLY A 86 -32.45 -3.76 -5.70
C GLY A 86 -31.73 -3.01 -4.59
N GLY A 87 -31.25 -1.80 -4.90
CA GLY A 87 -30.48 -0.98 -3.97
C GLY A 87 -29.00 -1.37 -3.88
N SER A 88 -28.24 -0.55 -3.15
CA SER A 88 -26.83 -0.77 -2.89
C SER A 88 -26.64 -1.17 -1.44
N VAL A 89 -25.69 -2.07 -1.18
CA VAL A 89 -25.23 -2.32 0.19
C VAL A 89 -24.40 -1.12 0.63
N THR A 90 -24.71 -0.51 1.78
CA THR A 90 -24.01 0.67 2.26
C THR A 90 -23.26 0.40 3.56
N ASP A 91 -22.28 1.26 3.83
CA ASP A 91 -21.65 1.39 5.13
C ASP A 91 -22.56 2.12 6.15
N GLU A 92 -22.04 2.36 7.35
CA GLU A 92 -22.78 3.07 8.41
C GLU A 92 -23.02 4.56 8.11
N PHE A 93 -22.33 5.12 7.11
CA PHE A 93 -22.45 6.50 6.66
C PHE A 93 -23.32 6.63 5.39
N GLY A 94 -23.96 5.55 4.95
CA GLY A 94 -24.78 5.50 3.73
C GLY A 94 -23.97 5.49 2.42
N ARG A 95 -22.65 5.40 2.48
CA ARG A 95 -21.81 5.26 1.29
C ARG A 95 -21.93 3.82 0.77
N PRO A 96 -22.12 3.60 -0.54
CA PRO A 96 -22.22 2.25 -1.03
C PRO A 96 -20.87 1.50 -0.97
N LEU A 97 -20.94 0.19 -0.81
CA LEU A 97 -19.78 -0.69 -0.74
C LEU A 97 -19.40 -1.18 -2.14
N ASP A 98 -18.12 -1.07 -2.46
CA ASP A 98 -17.53 -1.54 -3.71
C ASP A 98 -16.52 -2.64 -3.43
N LEU A 99 -16.47 -3.62 -4.34
CA LEU A 99 -15.46 -4.67 -4.36
C LEU A 99 -14.48 -4.39 -5.49
N LEU A 100 -13.19 -4.28 -5.16
CA LEU A 100 -12.12 -4.29 -6.14
C LEU A 100 -11.54 -5.70 -6.14
N TYR A 101 -11.91 -6.48 -7.15
CA TYR A 101 -11.55 -7.89 -7.23
C TYR A 101 -10.95 -8.22 -8.59
N GLY A 102 -10.20 -9.31 -8.61
CA GLY A 102 -9.57 -9.78 -9.83
C GLY A 102 -8.58 -10.90 -9.52
N PHE A 103 -7.60 -11.05 -10.40
CA PHE A 103 -6.55 -12.03 -10.23
C PHE A 103 -5.17 -11.45 -10.51
N VAL A 104 -4.17 -12.10 -9.94
CA VAL A 104 -2.75 -11.79 -10.10
C VAL A 104 -2.09 -12.95 -10.84
N CYS A 105 -1.21 -12.68 -11.80
CA CYS A 105 -0.32 -13.67 -12.40
C CYS A 105 1.15 -13.24 -12.25
N ARG A 106 2.06 -14.20 -12.13
CA ARG A 106 3.49 -13.94 -11.90
C ARG A 106 4.28 -14.11 -13.20
N GLY A 107 5.17 -13.16 -13.49
CA GLY A 107 6.11 -13.23 -14.61
C GLY A 107 5.47 -13.30 -16.01
N ALA A 108 4.19 -12.97 -16.12
CA ALA A 108 3.43 -13.05 -17.35
C ALA A 108 2.49 -11.84 -17.52
N ASP A 109 2.31 -11.41 -18.76
CA ASP A 109 1.29 -10.45 -19.16
C ASP A 109 0.04 -11.15 -19.67
N ILE A 110 -1.10 -10.50 -19.50
CA ILE A 110 -2.37 -10.96 -20.08
C ILE A 110 -2.57 -10.27 -21.42
N ILE A 111 -2.61 -11.04 -22.50
CA ILE A 111 -2.84 -10.57 -23.87
C ILE A 111 -4.33 -10.60 -24.20
N ASP A 112 -4.99 -11.73 -23.86
CA ASP A 112 -6.42 -11.92 -24.08
C ASP A 112 -7.06 -12.43 -22.80
N LEU A 113 -8.04 -11.68 -22.33
CA LEU A 113 -8.67 -11.87 -21.04
C LEU A 113 -9.89 -12.78 -21.17
N GLN A 114 -9.91 -13.87 -20.42
CA GLN A 114 -11.04 -14.79 -20.40
C GLN A 114 -11.97 -14.50 -19.22
N GLN A 115 -13.25 -14.26 -19.51
CA GLN A 115 -14.28 -13.95 -18.50
C GLN A 115 -14.40 -15.04 -17.41
N ALA A 116 -14.07 -16.29 -17.76
CA ALA A 116 -14.08 -17.41 -16.82
C ALA A 116 -13.09 -17.23 -15.66
N ASP A 117 -11.94 -16.59 -15.90
CA ASP A 117 -10.95 -16.32 -14.84
C ASP A 117 -11.47 -15.26 -13.87
N PHE A 118 -12.15 -14.23 -14.39
CA PHE A 118 -12.85 -13.24 -13.57
C PHE A 118 -14.01 -13.85 -12.77
N ALA A 119 -14.77 -14.78 -13.36
CA ALA A 119 -15.84 -15.47 -12.65
C ALA A 119 -15.30 -16.32 -11.48
N ALA A 120 -14.17 -17.00 -11.68
CA ALA A 120 -13.49 -17.76 -10.63
C ALA A 120 -13.01 -16.84 -9.51
N ALA A 121 -12.29 -15.77 -9.86
CA ALA A 121 -11.80 -14.77 -8.90
C ALA A 121 -12.95 -14.12 -8.11
N ARG A 122 -14.03 -13.72 -8.80
CA ARG A 122 -15.23 -13.13 -8.20
C ARG A 122 -15.88 -14.07 -7.18
N ALA A 123 -16.02 -15.35 -7.52
CA ALA A 123 -16.64 -16.33 -6.64
C ALA A 123 -15.83 -16.56 -5.35
N GLU A 124 -14.50 -16.48 -5.41
CA GLU A 124 -13.63 -16.55 -4.24
C GLU A 124 -13.65 -15.25 -3.43
N ALA A 125 -13.58 -14.10 -4.10
CA ALA A 125 -13.68 -12.78 -3.49
C ALA A 125 -14.99 -12.60 -2.72
N LEU A 126 -16.15 -12.93 -3.31
CA LEU A 126 -17.45 -12.80 -2.65
C LEU A 126 -17.56 -13.69 -1.40
N ARG A 127 -17.11 -14.94 -1.47
CA ARG A 127 -17.10 -15.83 -0.29
C ARG A 127 -16.25 -15.25 0.84
N THR A 128 -15.10 -14.67 0.51
CA THR A 128 -14.21 -14.04 1.48
C THR A 128 -14.83 -12.79 2.07
N TYR A 129 -15.45 -11.96 1.22
CA TYR A 129 -16.13 -10.74 1.65
C TYR A 129 -17.31 -11.01 2.58
N GLN A 130 -18.09 -12.08 2.33
CA GLN A 130 -19.18 -12.49 3.20
C GLN A 130 -18.67 -12.86 4.61
N ARG A 131 -17.55 -13.58 4.72
CA ARG A 131 -16.91 -13.87 6.02
C ARG A 131 -16.40 -12.60 6.69
N PHE A 132 -15.78 -11.70 5.93
CA PHE A 132 -15.33 -10.41 6.42
C PHE A 132 -16.48 -9.58 6.99
N LEU A 133 -17.63 -9.49 6.30
CA LEU A 133 -18.78 -8.75 6.82
C LEU A 133 -19.41 -9.42 8.06
N ALA A 134 -19.27 -10.73 8.23
CA ALA A 134 -19.79 -11.44 9.40
C ALA A 134 -18.98 -11.16 10.68
N ASP A 135 -17.67 -10.90 10.55
CA ASP A 135 -16.78 -10.52 11.67
C ASP A 135 -15.76 -9.47 11.23
N GLU A 136 -16.21 -8.24 10.95
CA GLU A 136 -15.31 -7.20 10.45
C GLU A 136 -14.17 -6.90 11.43
N SER A 137 -14.42 -6.97 12.74
CA SER A 137 -13.43 -6.67 13.79
C SER A 137 -12.31 -7.68 13.85
N GLY A 138 -12.64 -8.98 13.84
CA GLY A 138 -11.69 -10.09 14.00
C GLY A 138 -11.16 -10.67 12.69
N PHE A 139 -11.65 -10.21 11.54
CA PHE A 139 -11.21 -10.73 10.24
C PHE A 139 -9.71 -10.49 10.01
N MET A 140 -9.02 -11.57 9.65
CA MET A 140 -7.63 -11.58 9.25
C MET A 140 -7.53 -11.76 7.74
N VAL A 141 -6.48 -11.22 7.12
CA VAL A 141 -6.26 -11.38 5.68
C VAL A 141 -6.20 -12.87 5.31
N GLU A 142 -6.92 -13.26 4.27
CA GLU A 142 -6.94 -14.63 3.78
C GLU A 142 -6.04 -14.80 2.56
N SER A 143 -5.43 -15.98 2.46
CA SER A 143 -4.60 -16.37 1.33
C SER A 143 -5.45 -17.08 0.27
N SER A 144 -5.38 -16.64 -0.99
CA SER A 144 -5.94 -17.35 -2.13
C SER A 144 -5.00 -18.45 -2.62
N ARG A 145 -5.58 -19.47 -3.26
CA ARG A 145 -4.84 -20.57 -3.88
C ARG A 145 -4.69 -20.32 -5.39
N PRO A 146 -3.63 -20.87 -6.02
CA PRO A 146 -3.49 -20.79 -7.46
C PRO A 146 -4.62 -21.54 -8.17
N PHE A 147 -5.09 -20.98 -9.27
CA PHE A 147 -5.91 -21.64 -10.26
C PHE A 147 -5.28 -21.53 -11.64
N ILE A 148 -5.59 -22.47 -12.53
CA ILE A 148 -5.07 -22.45 -13.91
C ILE A 148 -5.76 -21.32 -14.67
N LEU A 149 -4.98 -20.38 -15.22
CA LEU A 149 -5.51 -19.31 -16.05
C LEU A 149 -5.91 -19.84 -17.43
N ARG A 150 -7.04 -19.34 -17.92
CA ARG A 150 -7.52 -19.60 -19.29
C ARG A 150 -7.18 -18.44 -20.22
N SER A 151 -6.95 -17.26 -19.66
CA SER A 151 -6.47 -16.06 -20.35
C SER A 151 -5.17 -16.35 -21.09
N VAL A 152 -5.04 -15.81 -22.30
CA VAL A 152 -3.82 -15.94 -23.09
C VAL A 152 -2.76 -15.05 -22.49
N THR A 153 -1.58 -15.62 -22.25
CA THR A 153 -0.48 -14.92 -21.62
C THR A 153 0.74 -14.84 -22.52
N ALA A 154 1.48 -13.74 -22.42
CA ALA A 154 2.86 -13.66 -22.92
C ALA A 154 3.83 -13.70 -21.73
N PRO A 155 5.04 -14.22 -21.90
CA PRO A 155 6.13 -13.92 -20.97
C PRO A 155 6.21 -12.40 -20.81
N ALA A 156 6.37 -11.94 -19.58
CA ALA A 156 6.59 -10.53 -19.33
C ALA A 156 7.83 -10.09 -20.12
N GLU A 157 7.65 -9.29 -21.17
CA GLU A 157 8.80 -8.68 -21.84
C GLU A 157 9.45 -7.76 -20.80
N GLN A 158 10.69 -8.10 -20.43
CA GLN A 158 11.60 -7.18 -19.75
C GLN A 158 11.72 -5.98 -20.67
N GLN A 159 10.91 -4.95 -20.45
CA GLN A 159 11.11 -3.67 -21.11
C GLN A 159 12.51 -3.22 -20.72
N GLN A 160 13.47 -3.36 -21.65
CA GLN A 160 14.71 -2.61 -21.58
C GLN A 160 14.31 -1.16 -21.28
N PRO A 161 14.99 -0.49 -20.33
CA PRO A 161 14.70 0.90 -20.04
C PRO A 161 14.68 1.64 -21.37
N VAL A 162 13.49 2.14 -21.73
CA VAL A 162 13.34 2.99 -22.90
C VAL A 162 14.30 4.14 -22.65
N LEU A 163 15.38 4.20 -23.43
CA LEU A 163 16.33 5.31 -23.43
C LEU A 163 15.51 6.58 -23.37
N GLU A 164 15.72 7.38 -22.32
CA GLU A 164 15.06 8.67 -22.17
C GLU A 164 15.12 9.40 -23.51
N PRO A 165 13.98 9.93 -24.02
CA PRO A 165 14.04 10.79 -25.19
C PRO A 165 15.01 11.92 -24.85
N THR A 166 16.03 12.07 -25.69
CA THR A 166 17.00 13.17 -25.66
C THR A 166 16.30 14.48 -25.27
N PRO A 167 16.90 15.30 -24.39
CA PRO A 167 16.29 16.55 -23.96
C PRO A 167 15.98 17.39 -25.20
N VAL A 168 14.69 17.55 -25.48
CA VAL A 168 14.21 18.48 -26.50
C VAL A 168 14.58 19.86 -25.99
N GLY A 169 15.47 20.53 -26.73
CA GLY A 169 16.02 21.82 -26.36
C GLY A 169 14.94 22.84 -26.01
N ASP A 170 15.31 23.72 -25.08
CA ASP A 170 14.54 24.86 -24.57
C ASP A 170 13.60 25.46 -25.61
N ALA A 171 12.34 25.04 -25.57
CA ALA A 171 11.24 25.76 -26.19
C ALA A 171 10.86 26.89 -25.24
N THR A 172 11.34 28.10 -25.54
CA THR A 172 10.88 29.36 -24.95
C THR A 172 9.35 29.34 -24.81
N PRO A 173 8.79 29.55 -23.59
CA PRO A 173 7.35 29.59 -23.41
C PRO A 173 6.74 30.69 -24.27
N ALA A 174 5.72 30.35 -25.07
CA ALA A 174 4.93 31.33 -25.80
C ALA A 174 4.28 32.32 -24.80
N PRO A 175 4.18 33.62 -25.13
CA PRO A 175 3.50 34.60 -24.29
C PRO A 175 2.05 34.18 -24.05
N TYR A 176 1.62 34.16 -22.79
CA TYR A 176 0.23 33.95 -22.42
C TYR A 176 -0.68 34.97 -23.12
N PRO A 177 -1.83 34.56 -23.68
CA PRO A 177 -2.82 35.51 -24.18
C PRO A 177 -3.36 36.35 -23.00
N PRO A 178 -3.66 37.65 -23.23
CA PRO A 178 -4.19 38.52 -22.19
C PRO A 178 -5.54 38.01 -21.69
N SER A 179 -5.74 38.07 -20.38
CA SER A 179 -6.99 37.70 -19.72
C SER A 179 -8.17 38.52 -20.27
N PRO A 180 -9.33 37.90 -20.53
CA PRO A 180 -10.53 38.62 -20.97
C PRO A 180 -11.02 39.59 -19.87
N PRO A 181 -11.65 40.71 -20.25
CA PRO A 181 -12.17 41.68 -19.30
C PRO A 181 -13.30 41.07 -18.44
N PRO A 182 -13.45 41.53 -17.19
CA PRO A 182 -14.51 41.06 -16.30
C PRO A 182 -15.89 41.42 -16.87
N VAL A 183 -16.74 40.41 -16.99
CA VAL A 183 -18.14 40.55 -17.36
C VAL A 183 -18.88 41.30 -16.23
N PRO A 184 -19.68 42.35 -16.52
CA PRO A 184 -20.46 43.02 -15.49
C PRO A 184 -21.51 42.06 -14.91
N ALA A 185 -21.53 41.97 -13.59
CA ALA A 185 -22.48 41.18 -12.82
C ALA A 185 -23.92 41.64 -13.12
N GLY A 186 -24.68 40.78 -13.79
CA GLY A 186 -26.12 40.94 -13.94
C GLY A 186 -26.82 40.92 -12.58
N ALA A 187 -27.80 41.81 -12.43
CA ALA A 187 -28.57 42.04 -11.23
C ALA A 187 -29.12 40.73 -10.62
N ALA A 188 -28.69 40.46 -9.39
CA ALA A 188 -29.24 39.39 -8.56
C ALA A 188 -30.66 39.77 -8.11
N VAL A 189 -31.62 38.90 -8.44
CA VAL A 189 -32.97 38.90 -7.89
C VAL A 189 -32.88 38.62 -6.39
N ALA A 190 -33.48 39.49 -5.58
CA ALA A 190 -33.47 39.43 -4.13
C ALA A 190 -34.20 38.17 -3.62
N ALA A 191 -33.46 37.29 -2.94
CA ALA A 191 -34.01 36.23 -2.11
C ALA A 191 -34.34 36.77 -0.70
N PRO A 192 -35.40 36.28 -0.03
CA PRO A 192 -35.76 36.72 1.31
C PRO A 192 -34.72 36.29 2.35
N ALA A 193 -34.41 37.20 3.27
CA ALA A 193 -33.35 37.09 4.26
C ALA A 193 -33.58 35.93 5.25
N PRO A 194 -32.61 35.02 5.45
CA PRO A 194 -32.56 34.18 6.63
C PRO A 194 -32.07 35.02 7.83
N GLY A 195 -32.80 34.93 8.95
CA GLY A 195 -32.46 35.61 10.20
C GLY A 195 -31.03 35.26 10.65
N ARG A 196 -30.23 36.31 10.88
CA ARG A 196 -28.87 36.19 11.39
C ARG A 196 -28.90 35.65 12.82
N PRO A 197 -28.35 34.47 13.14
CA PRO A 197 -28.03 34.13 14.51
C PRO A 197 -26.94 35.10 15.00
N ALA A 198 -27.20 35.76 16.13
CA ALA A 198 -26.22 36.60 16.80
C ALA A 198 -25.10 35.71 17.37
N PHE A 199 -24.04 35.52 16.59
CA PHE A 199 -22.83 34.86 17.08
C PHE A 199 -22.10 35.82 18.02
N SER A 200 -22.09 35.47 19.31
CA SER A 200 -21.30 36.17 20.32
C SER A 200 -19.80 35.98 20.01
N PRO A 201 -19.01 37.06 19.82
CA PRO A 201 -17.59 36.96 19.45
C PRO A 201 -16.75 36.21 20.51
N VAL A 202 -17.26 36.10 21.74
CA VAL A 202 -16.63 35.36 22.84
C VAL A 202 -16.64 33.85 22.58
N LEU A 203 -17.68 33.31 21.95
CA LEU A 203 -17.80 31.87 21.65
C LEU A 203 -16.89 31.45 20.49
N ALA A 204 -16.70 32.31 19.49
CA ALA A 204 -15.82 32.02 18.36
C ALA A 204 -14.34 31.96 18.80
N ALA A 205 -13.90 32.88 19.66
CA ALA A 205 -12.54 32.88 20.19
C ALA A 205 -12.26 31.65 21.08
N ALA A 206 -13.22 31.26 21.93
CA ALA A 206 -13.09 30.07 22.77
C ALA A 206 -12.95 28.78 21.95
N LEU A 207 -13.67 28.68 20.82
CA LEU A 207 -13.62 27.50 19.96
C LEU A 207 -12.29 27.41 19.18
N ILE A 208 -11.74 28.54 18.72
CA ILE A 208 -10.42 28.58 18.07
C ILE A 208 -9.31 28.17 19.05
N VAL A 209 -9.37 28.66 20.30
CA VAL A 209 -8.42 28.26 21.34
C VAL A 209 -8.56 26.78 21.66
N ALA A 210 -9.78 26.27 21.84
CA ALA A 210 -10.02 24.86 22.12
C ALA A 210 -9.53 23.93 21.00
N VAL A 211 -9.80 24.26 19.73
CA VAL A 211 -9.31 23.48 18.58
C VAL A 211 -7.79 23.56 18.46
N SER A 212 -7.17 24.73 18.70
CA SER A 212 -5.71 24.85 18.72
C SER A 212 -5.09 24.06 19.87
N LEU A 213 -5.70 24.05 21.05
CA LEU A 213 -5.22 23.31 22.21
C LEU A 213 -5.36 21.80 22.01
N ILE A 214 -6.43 21.34 21.35
CA ILE A 214 -6.61 19.93 20.97
C ILE A 214 -5.60 19.53 19.89
N ALA A 215 -5.43 20.35 18.85
CA ALA A 215 -4.42 20.11 17.81
C ALA A 215 -3.00 20.08 18.40
N TRP A 216 -2.70 20.99 19.33
CA TRP A 216 -1.43 21.02 20.07
C TRP A 216 -1.29 19.80 20.97
N LEU A 217 -2.33 19.40 21.72
CA LEU A 217 -2.32 18.18 22.54
C LEU A 217 -2.15 16.91 21.70
N VAL A 218 -2.68 16.86 20.47
CA VAL A 218 -2.51 15.71 19.57
C VAL A 218 -1.11 15.70 18.96
N LEU A 219 -0.55 16.87 18.62
CA LEU A 219 0.80 16.99 18.07
C LEU A 219 1.92 16.80 19.11
N PHE A 220 1.66 17.06 20.39
CA PHE A 220 2.66 17.01 21.47
C PHE A 220 2.43 15.88 22.49
N ARG A 221 1.46 14.96 22.29
CA ARG A 221 1.22 13.83 23.22
C ARG A 221 2.08 12.60 23.03
N GLY A 222 2.99 12.55 22.07
CA GLY A 222 3.60 11.28 21.64
C GLY A 222 5.10 11.36 21.35
N ASP A 223 5.90 11.80 22.32
CA ASP A 223 7.37 11.62 22.26
C ASP A 223 7.89 10.70 23.39
N ASP A 224 7.00 10.09 24.21
CA ASP A 224 7.38 9.23 25.34
C ASP A 224 7.17 7.72 25.07
N GLY A 225 6.77 7.34 23.85
CA GLY A 225 6.59 5.93 23.48
C GLY A 225 7.91 5.16 23.62
N LYS A 226 7.85 3.93 24.14
CA LYS A 226 9.03 3.07 24.28
C LYS A 226 9.08 2.07 23.14
N ILE A 227 10.30 1.76 22.72
CA ILE A 227 10.51 0.61 21.84
C ILE A 227 10.40 -0.65 22.67
N THR A 228 9.49 -1.52 22.28
CA THR A 228 9.21 -2.79 22.97
C THR A 228 9.90 -3.97 22.30
N LYS A 229 10.18 -3.87 21.00
CA LYS A 229 10.72 -4.97 20.22
C LYS A 229 11.51 -4.47 19.00
N VAL A 230 12.57 -5.21 18.67
CA VAL A 230 13.33 -5.07 17.42
C VAL A 230 13.48 -6.48 16.83
N ASN A 231 12.93 -6.72 15.64
CA ASN A 231 13.05 -7.99 14.91
C ASN A 231 13.66 -7.73 13.54
N PHE A 232 14.54 -8.62 13.09
CA PHE A 232 15.06 -8.56 11.73
C PHE A 232 14.12 -9.29 10.79
N LEU A 233 13.98 -8.74 9.58
CA LEU A 233 13.30 -9.43 8.50
C LEU A 233 14.35 -10.24 7.74
N GLU A 234 14.10 -11.55 7.60
CA GLU A 234 14.95 -12.39 6.77
C GLU A 234 14.82 -11.95 5.30
N PRO A 235 15.93 -11.81 4.57
CA PRO A 235 15.87 -11.53 3.14
C PRO A 235 15.17 -12.68 2.41
N SER A 236 14.50 -12.35 1.32
CA SER A 236 13.78 -13.32 0.48
C SER A 236 14.70 -14.38 -0.16
N SER A 237 16.01 -14.14 -0.16
CA SER A 237 17.03 -15.05 -0.69
C SER A 237 18.30 -14.97 0.14
N SER A 238 18.90 -16.12 0.42
CA SER A 238 20.26 -16.21 0.96
C SER A 238 21.33 -15.98 -0.12
N LYS A 239 20.94 -15.94 -1.40
CA LYS A 239 21.79 -15.55 -2.51
C LYS A 239 21.62 -14.06 -2.82
N VAL A 240 22.72 -13.33 -2.87
CA VAL A 240 22.75 -11.91 -3.13
C VAL A 240 23.81 -11.59 -4.19
N PHE A 241 23.56 -10.56 -5.00
CA PHE A 241 24.58 -10.03 -5.90
C PHE A 241 25.50 -9.13 -5.09
N CYS A 242 26.71 -9.59 -4.79
CA CYS A 242 27.64 -8.84 -3.93
C CYS A 242 28.15 -7.55 -4.58
N THR A 243 28.06 -7.46 -5.91
CA THR A 243 28.33 -6.25 -6.72
C THR A 243 27.26 -5.16 -6.60
N ALA A 244 26.17 -5.42 -5.87
CA ALA A 244 25.09 -4.46 -5.68
C ALA A 244 24.81 -4.24 -4.18
N PRO A 245 24.42 -3.01 -3.78
CA PRO A 245 24.03 -2.72 -2.40
C PRO A 245 22.88 -3.63 -1.96
N PHE A 246 23.08 -4.34 -0.86
CA PHE A 246 22.06 -5.19 -0.26
C PHE A 246 21.27 -4.40 0.81
N THR A 247 19.93 -4.50 0.79
CA THR A 247 19.08 -3.78 1.75
C THR A 247 18.72 -4.68 2.92
N LEU A 248 19.15 -4.27 4.11
CA LEU A 248 18.76 -4.86 5.39
C LEU A 248 17.51 -4.19 5.92
N ARG A 249 16.64 -4.98 6.55
CA ARG A 249 15.38 -4.50 7.12
C ARG A 249 15.19 -5.03 8.53
N ALA A 250 14.72 -4.15 9.41
CA ALA A 250 14.28 -4.52 10.75
C ALA A 250 12.94 -3.87 11.06
N THR A 251 12.07 -4.61 11.75
CA THR A 251 10.83 -4.11 12.32
C THR A 251 11.07 -3.67 13.75
N VAL A 252 10.72 -2.43 14.05
CA VAL A 252 10.73 -1.86 15.39
C VAL A 252 9.28 -1.64 15.84
N THR A 253 8.94 -2.11 17.04
CA THR A 253 7.60 -1.98 17.61
C THR A 253 7.59 -0.96 18.74
N ALA A 254 6.77 0.08 18.65
CA ALA A 254 6.58 1.10 19.67
C ALA A 254 5.20 0.98 20.35
N ASP A 255 5.12 1.19 21.66
CA ASP A 255 3.84 1.17 22.41
C ASP A 255 3.02 2.47 22.28
N ALA A 256 3.64 3.54 21.79
CA ALA A 256 3.03 4.79 21.39
C ALA A 256 3.92 5.44 20.32
N ALA A 257 3.43 6.49 19.66
CA ALA A 257 4.27 7.29 18.78
C ALA A 257 5.49 7.83 19.56
N THR A 258 6.67 7.78 18.94
CA THR A 258 7.92 8.27 19.54
C THR A 258 8.94 8.64 18.47
N LYS A 259 9.87 9.54 18.81
CA LYS A 259 11.12 9.68 18.09
C LYS A 259 12.14 8.69 18.61
N ILE A 260 12.90 8.10 17.70
CA ILE A 260 14.01 7.22 18.04
C ILE A 260 15.30 7.79 17.47
N LYS A 261 16.40 7.57 18.20
CA LYS A 261 17.75 7.64 17.66
C LYS A 261 18.32 6.25 17.59
N TYR A 262 18.86 5.87 16.44
CA TYR A 262 19.35 4.52 16.22
C TYR A 262 20.58 4.50 15.32
N HIS A 263 21.33 3.42 15.39
CA HIS A 263 22.42 3.12 14.47
C HIS A 263 22.51 1.62 14.22
N TRP A 264 23.22 1.26 13.17
CA TRP A 264 23.46 -0.12 12.76
C TRP A 264 24.90 -0.50 13.10
N GLU A 265 25.07 -1.65 13.74
CA GLU A 265 26.38 -2.25 13.99
C GLU A 265 26.55 -3.51 13.15
N SER A 266 27.77 -3.77 12.68
CA SER A 266 28.13 -4.96 11.92
C SER A 266 29.44 -5.55 12.42
N ASN A 267 29.62 -6.86 12.24
CA ASN A 267 30.92 -7.51 12.48
C ASN A 267 31.96 -7.19 11.40
N ILE A 268 31.55 -6.77 10.21
CA ILE A 268 32.43 -6.54 9.06
C ILE A 268 32.50 -5.06 8.61
N PHE A 269 31.55 -4.23 9.06
CA PHE A 269 31.54 -2.78 8.79
C PHE A 269 31.67 -1.97 10.08
N PRO A 270 32.25 -0.77 10.04
CA PRO A 270 32.17 0.15 11.17
C PRO A 270 30.69 0.49 11.48
N PRO A 271 30.36 0.85 12.73
CA PRO A 271 29.02 1.31 13.09
C PRO A 271 28.57 2.47 12.19
N SER A 272 27.29 2.48 11.82
CA SER A 272 26.72 3.57 11.04
C SER A 272 26.67 4.87 11.84
N GLU A 273 26.51 6.00 11.14
CA GLU A 273 26.10 7.24 11.79
C GLU A 273 24.74 7.06 12.46
N GLN A 274 24.51 7.85 13.52
CA GLN A 274 23.25 7.86 14.24
C GLN A 274 22.17 8.59 13.43
N LEU A 275 21.02 7.95 13.27
CA LEU A 275 19.87 8.47 12.56
C LEU A 275 18.73 8.78 13.53
N GLU A 276 17.95 9.81 13.24
CA GLU A 276 16.76 10.18 14.00
C GLU A 276 15.50 10.01 13.14
N GLN A 277 14.48 9.33 13.66
CA GLN A 277 13.23 9.07 12.94
C GLN A 277 12.02 9.06 13.87
N SER A 278 10.91 9.62 13.42
CA SER A 278 9.61 9.48 14.09
C SER A 278 8.93 8.17 13.69
N ILE A 279 8.50 7.42 14.70
CA ILE A 279 7.86 6.11 14.57
C ILE A 279 6.45 6.21 15.15
N PRO A 280 5.39 5.80 14.41
CA PRO A 280 4.04 5.71 14.94
C PRO A 280 3.92 4.61 16.00
N GLU A 281 2.79 4.58 16.72
CA GLU A 281 2.41 3.43 17.53
C GLU A 281 2.30 2.15 16.66
N GLY A 282 2.82 1.03 17.16
CA GLY A 282 2.85 -0.25 16.46
C GLY A 282 4.17 -0.50 15.74
N ASP A 283 4.10 -1.24 14.63
CA ASP A 283 5.27 -1.69 13.88
C ASP A 283 5.71 -0.67 12.83
N SER A 284 7.01 -0.48 12.70
CA SER A 284 7.63 0.29 11.62
C SER A 284 8.88 -0.38 11.11
N ILE A 285 9.12 -0.26 9.80
CA ILE A 285 10.27 -0.88 9.13
C ILE A 285 11.37 0.18 9.00
N LEU A 286 12.56 -0.17 9.49
CA LEU A 286 13.79 0.56 9.28
C LEU A 286 14.65 -0.18 8.25
N GLU A 287 15.26 0.56 7.34
CA GLU A 287 16.07 0.01 6.27
C GLU A 287 17.48 0.61 6.29
N THR A 288 18.47 -0.19 5.91
CA THR A 288 19.81 0.31 5.59
C THR A 288 20.37 -0.44 4.39
N LYS A 289 21.23 0.22 3.62
CA LYS A 289 21.94 -0.39 2.50
C LYS A 289 23.36 -0.70 2.91
N VAL A 290 23.81 -1.88 2.55
CA VAL A 290 25.14 -2.38 2.87
C VAL A 290 25.81 -2.82 1.58
N ASP A 291 26.98 -2.25 1.30
CA ASP A 291 27.82 -2.65 0.19
C ASP A 291 28.71 -3.82 0.64
N LEU A 292 28.56 -4.99 0.01
CA LEU A 292 29.38 -6.16 0.29
C LEU A 292 30.64 -6.11 -0.57
N ASP A 293 31.77 -6.62 -0.08
CA ASP A 293 32.99 -6.73 -0.88
C ASP A 293 32.86 -7.89 -1.89
N ASP A 294 33.13 -7.60 -3.16
CA ASP A 294 32.93 -8.48 -4.32
C ASP A 294 33.78 -9.76 -4.32
N ASN A 295 34.73 -9.89 -3.40
CA ASN A 295 35.77 -10.93 -3.47
C ASN A 295 35.48 -12.21 -2.66
N ALA A 296 34.36 -12.29 -1.94
CA ALA A 296 34.05 -13.44 -1.08
C ALA A 296 32.94 -14.32 -1.67
N ASP A 297 33.18 -15.62 -1.87
CA ASP A 297 32.12 -16.56 -2.32
C ASP A 297 30.97 -16.70 -1.29
N ARG A 298 31.27 -16.44 -0.02
CA ARG A 298 30.33 -16.52 1.10
C ARG A 298 30.62 -15.42 2.11
N VAL A 299 29.57 -14.75 2.57
CA VAL A 299 29.66 -13.66 3.55
C VAL A 299 28.88 -14.06 4.81
N GLU A 300 29.56 -14.08 5.95
CA GLU A 300 28.93 -14.22 7.27
C GLU A 300 28.81 -12.83 7.89
N LEU A 301 27.61 -12.26 7.78
CA LEU A 301 27.29 -10.91 8.23
C LEU A 301 26.45 -11.00 9.50
N THR A 302 26.97 -10.49 10.59
CA THR A 302 26.21 -10.28 11.82
C THR A 302 25.82 -8.81 11.87
N GLN A 303 24.52 -8.53 11.94
CA GLN A 303 24.00 -7.17 12.05
C GLN A 303 23.29 -6.98 13.40
N ALA A 304 23.51 -5.83 14.04
CA ALA A 304 22.68 -5.35 15.12
C ALA A 304 22.07 -3.98 14.78
N LEU A 305 20.86 -3.75 15.27
CA LEU A 305 20.17 -2.47 15.22
C LEU A 305 20.03 -2.04 16.67
N VAL A 306 20.66 -0.92 17.01
CA VAL A 306 20.68 -0.36 18.35
C VAL A 306 19.82 0.90 18.34
N VAL A 307 18.75 0.89 19.13
CA VAL A 307 17.90 2.06 19.36
C VAL A 307 18.35 2.74 20.65
N ASP A 308 19.23 3.74 20.54
CA ASP A 308 19.85 4.45 21.65
C ASP A 308 18.82 5.18 22.52
N GLU A 309 17.90 5.90 21.88
CA GLU A 309 16.80 6.63 22.51
C GLU A 309 15.46 6.09 21.99
N PRO A 310 14.44 5.90 22.85
CA PRO A 310 14.36 6.39 24.24
C PRO A 310 14.81 5.41 25.33
N ASN A 311 15.07 4.13 25.02
CA ASN A 311 15.28 3.10 26.05
C ASN A 311 16.37 2.06 25.77
N ASN A 312 17.34 2.37 24.90
CA ASN A 312 18.50 1.52 24.59
C ASN A 312 18.14 0.05 24.30
N VAL A 313 17.23 -0.15 23.33
CA VAL A 313 16.78 -1.49 22.92
C VAL A 313 17.52 -1.89 21.65
N SER A 314 18.09 -3.09 21.65
CA SER A 314 18.82 -3.62 20.50
C SER A 314 18.27 -4.97 20.05
N GLY A 315 18.27 -5.21 18.74
CA GLY A 315 18.15 -6.53 18.17
C GLY A 315 19.44 -6.94 17.47
N LYS A 316 19.65 -8.25 17.31
CA LYS A 316 20.77 -8.81 16.54
C LYS A 316 20.31 -9.96 15.66
N HIS A 317 20.89 -10.10 14.47
CA HIS A 317 20.66 -11.22 13.56
C HIS A 317 21.93 -11.61 12.80
N ASP A 318 22.10 -12.92 12.58
CA ASP A 318 23.24 -13.49 11.87
C ASP A 318 22.76 -13.95 10.47
N TYR A 319 23.32 -13.33 9.44
CA TYR A 319 23.04 -13.61 8.04
C TYR A 319 24.10 -14.53 7.44
N HIS A 320 23.63 -15.55 6.72
CA HIS A 320 24.47 -16.43 5.92
C HIS A 320 24.18 -16.20 4.44
N LEU A 321 25.01 -15.36 3.81
CA LEU A 321 24.83 -14.93 2.43
C LEU A 321 25.82 -15.65 1.49
N THR A 322 25.35 -16.01 0.30
CA THR A 322 26.17 -16.54 -0.80
C THR A 322 26.15 -15.54 -1.94
N CYS A 323 27.34 -15.18 -2.45
CA CYS A 323 27.45 -14.29 -3.60
C CYS A 323 27.12 -15.08 -4.88
N GLU A 324 26.29 -14.50 -5.74
CA GLU A 324 25.98 -15.00 -7.10
C GLU A 324 26.53 -14.09 -8.19
#